data_AF-A0A7Z0LWV6-F1
#
_entry.id   AF-A0A7Z0LWV6-F1
#
_cell.length_a   1.000
_cell.length_b   1.000
_cell.length_c   1.000
_cell.angle_alpha   90.00
_cell.angle_beta   90.00
_cell.angle_gamma   90.00
#
_symmetry.space_group_name_H-M   'P 1'
#
loop_
_entity.id
_entity.type
_entity.pdbx_description
1 polymer ?
#
loop_
_entity_poly.entity_id
_entity_poly.type
_entity_poly.pdbx_seq_one_letter_code
_entity_poly.pdbx_strand_id
1 'polypeptide(L)'
;MYALTSHWTQQKKQRPEQFEITEQTPISVMDWIQLAQLRNRDFLFPSRINSAKHLSTRQYVHIVKAWVTEIGLDASIYGTHIMRRTKASLIYRRTKNLRTVQLLLGYTKLESIVRYIGIEIDNALDVAEQTEV
;
A
#
# COMPACT_ATOMS: atom_id res chain seq x y z
N MET A 1 18.56 -14.91 6.52
CA MET A 1 17.74 -13.88 5.85
C MET A 1 16.37 -13.94 6.48
N TYR A 2 16.09 -13.08 7.47
CA TYR A 2 14.81 -13.09 8.19
C TYR A 2 13.87 -12.11 7.46
N ALA A 3 12.81 -12.63 6.84
CA ALA A 3 11.71 -11.80 6.39
C ALA A 3 11.14 -11.08 7.63
N LEU A 4 11.24 -9.74 7.67
CA LEU A 4 10.70 -8.95 8.76
C LEU A 4 9.18 -8.87 8.60
N THR A 5 8.49 -9.90 9.10
CA THR A 5 7.03 -9.97 9.09
C THR A 5 6.47 -8.88 10.01
N SER A 6 5.98 -7.81 9.40
CA SER A 6 5.36 -6.69 10.11
C SER A 6 3.90 -7.02 10.40
N HIS A 7 3.49 -6.89 11.65
CA HIS A 7 2.12 -7.16 12.10
C HIS A 7 1.39 -5.83 12.27
N TRP A 8 0.24 -5.67 11.61
CA TRP A 8 -0.58 -4.49 11.78
C TRP A 8 -2.01 -4.86 12.18
N THR A 9 -2.54 -4.17 13.17
CA THR A 9 -3.91 -4.38 13.64
C THR A 9 -4.81 -3.30 13.07
N GLN A 10 -5.68 -3.66 12.13
CA GLN A 10 -6.65 -2.73 11.56
C GLN A 10 -7.78 -2.50 12.57
N GLN A 11 -8.05 -1.27 12.99
CA GLN A 11 -9.13 -1.02 13.96
C GLN A 11 -10.52 -1.50 13.47
N LYS A 12 -10.74 -1.52 12.15
CA LYS A 12 -11.97 -2.01 11.51
C LYS A 12 -12.04 -3.54 11.38
N LYS A 13 -10.90 -4.24 11.53
CA LYS A 13 -10.81 -5.69 11.51
C LYS A 13 -9.94 -6.12 12.67
N GLN A 14 -10.54 -6.63 13.74
CA GLN A 14 -9.85 -7.08 14.96
C GLN A 14 -8.88 -8.26 14.74
N ARG A 15 -8.48 -8.57 13.49
CA ARG A 15 -7.48 -9.57 13.14
C ARG A 15 -6.22 -8.87 12.64
N PRO A 16 -5.04 -9.20 13.18
CA PRO A 16 -3.79 -8.69 12.64
C PRO A 16 -3.61 -9.19 11.20
N GLU A 17 -3.41 -8.26 10.27
CA GLU A 17 -3.07 -8.57 8.88
C GLU A 17 -1.54 -8.52 8.77
N GLN A 18 -0.94 -9.63 8.29
CA GLN A 18 0.48 -9.67 7.93
C GLN A 18 0.63 -9.17 6.50
N PHE A 19 1.60 -8.29 6.28
CA PHE A 19 2.00 -7.89 4.95
C PHE A 19 3.52 -7.89 4.84
N GLU A 20 3.98 -8.23 3.65
CA GLU A 20 5.39 -8.13 3.31
C GLU A 20 5.72 -6.68 2.94
N ILE A 21 6.80 -6.18 3.53
CA ILE A 21 7.41 -4.89 3.17
C ILE A 21 8.70 -5.16 2.40
N THR A 22 9.06 -4.25 1.50
CA THR A 22 10.34 -4.37 0.79
C THR A 22 11.49 -4.33 1.79
N GLU A 23 12.60 -5.00 1.50
CA GLU A 23 13.76 -5.06 2.42
C GLU A 23 14.30 -3.68 2.82
N GLN A 24 14.13 -2.68 1.95
CA GLN A 24 14.53 -1.29 2.24
C GLN A 24 13.59 -0.59 3.24
N THR A 25 12.31 -0.98 3.30
CA THR A 25 11.32 -0.31 4.16
C THR A 25 11.66 -0.42 5.65
N PRO A 26 12.00 -1.60 6.22
CA PRO A 26 12.43 -1.70 7.61
C PRO A 26 13.63 -0.79 7.93
N ILE A 27 14.63 -0.74 7.04
CA ILE A 27 15.83 0.08 7.23
C ILE A 27 15.44 1.55 7.34
N SER A 28 14.70 2.07 6.34
CA SER A 28 14.26 3.47 6.36
C SER A 28 13.34 3.82 7.54
N VAL A 29 12.54 2.85 8.01
CA VAL A 29 11.71 3.04 9.21
C VAL A 29 12.55 3.10 10.47
N MET A 30 13.58 2.25 10.59
CA MET A 30 14.52 2.29 11.73
C MET A 30 15.32 3.59 11.76
N ASP A 31 15.85 4.02 10.62
CA ASP A 31 16.56 5.30 10.49
C ASP A 31 15.66 6.47 10.91
N TRP A 32 14.39 6.44 10.49
CA TRP A 32 13.40 7.43 10.89
C TRP A 32 13.10 7.42 12.39
N ILE A 33 12.91 6.24 12.99
CA ILE A 33 12.68 6.10 14.44
C ILE A 33 13.85 6.72 15.23
N GLN A 34 15.08 6.46 14.79
CA GLN A 34 16.28 7.02 15.42
C GLN A 34 16.35 8.54 15.23
N LEU A 35 16.13 9.04 14.01
CA LEU A 35 16.18 10.47 13.69
C LEU A 35 15.10 11.27 14.44
N ALA A 36 13.88 10.74 14.50
CA ALA A 36 12.74 11.36 15.17
C ALA A 36 12.68 11.08 16.68
N GLN A 37 13.63 10.30 17.21
CA GLN A 37 13.74 9.93 18.62
C GLN A 37 12.44 9.34 19.20
N LEU A 38 11.79 8.46 18.43
CA LEU A 38 10.49 7.89 18.81
C LEU A 38 10.64 6.85 19.91
N ARG A 39 9.73 6.89 20.88
CA ARG A 39 9.58 5.86 21.92
C ARG A 39 8.47 4.89 21.52
N ASN A 40 8.43 3.73 22.18
CA ASN A 40 7.47 2.65 21.87
C ASN A 40 5.98 3.04 21.89
N ARG A 41 5.60 4.13 22.57
CA ARG A 41 4.21 4.61 22.64
C ARG A 41 3.90 5.74 21.67
N ASP A 42 4.92 6.27 21.00
CA ASP A 42 4.75 7.37 20.06
C ASP A 42 4.19 6.83 18.73
N PHE A 43 3.46 7.65 18.00
CA PHE A 43 3.04 7.29 16.66
C PHE A 43 4.25 7.17 15.73
N LEU A 44 4.27 6.15 14.87
CA LEU A 44 5.37 5.95 13.92
C LEU A 44 5.59 7.18 13.02
N PHE A 45 4.51 7.85 12.62
CA PHE A 45 4.54 9.13 11.93
C PHE A 45 3.74 10.14 12.75
N PRO A 46 4.37 10.88 13.68
CA PRO A 46 3.69 11.88 14.50
C PRO A 46 3.32 13.12 13.68
N SER A 47 2.29 13.85 14.12
CA SER A 47 1.96 15.15 13.55
C SER A 47 3.01 16.19 13.92
N ARG A 48 3.38 17.04 12.96
CA ARG A 48 4.32 18.17 13.16
C ARG A 48 3.80 19.23 14.14
N ILE A 49 2.48 19.33 14.31
CA ILE A 49 1.83 20.35 15.15
C ILE A 49 1.57 19.81 16.57
N ASN A 50 1.25 18.53 16.68
CA ASN A 50 0.95 17.90 17.96
C ASN A 50 1.47 16.45 17.95
N SER A 51 2.58 16.21 18.65
CA SER A 51 3.23 14.90 18.72
C SER A 51 2.37 13.82 19.38
N ALA A 52 1.36 14.20 20.18
CA ALA A 52 0.38 13.27 20.74
C ALA A 52 -0.68 12.82 19.71
N LYS A 53 -0.58 13.22 18.44
CA LYS A 53 -1.44 12.79 17.33
C LYS A 53 -0.60 12.21 16.21
N HIS A 54 -1.16 11.27 15.46
CA HIS A 54 -0.57 10.78 14.22
C HIS A 54 -0.69 11.80 13.08
N LEU A 55 0.11 11.59 12.03
CA LEU A 55 0.00 12.28 10.76
C LEU A 55 -1.46 12.25 10.25
N SER A 56 -2.01 13.42 9.92
CA SER A 56 -3.36 13.50 9.38
C SER A 56 -3.39 12.99 7.93
N THR A 57 -4.55 12.49 7.50
CA THR A 57 -4.76 12.08 6.10
C THR A 57 -4.47 13.21 5.13
N ARG A 58 -4.84 14.45 5.49
CA ARG A 58 -4.54 15.64 4.68
C ARG A 58 -3.05 15.87 4.54
N GLN A 59 -2.29 15.74 5.63
CA GLN A 59 -0.84 15.91 5.58
C GLN A 59 -0.16 14.79 4.79
N TYR A 60 -0.62 13.55 4.92
CA TYR A 60 -0.16 12.44 4.08
C TYR A 60 -0.36 12.74 2.58
N VAL A 61 -1.55 13.21 2.19
CA VAL A 61 -1.81 13.63 0.80
C VAL A 61 -0.89 14.77 0.37
N HIS A 62 -0.65 15.77 1.21
CA HIS A 62 0.27 16.87 0.89
C HIS A 62 1.71 16.42 0.71
N ILE A 63 2.21 15.50 1.55
CA ILE A 63 3.56 14.95 1.42
C ILE A 63 3.71 14.21 0.09
N VAL A 64 2.76 13.33 -0.24
CA VAL A 64 2.79 12.60 -1.51
C VAL A 64 2.69 13.56 -2.70
N LYS A 65 1.81 14.57 -2.62
CA LYS A 65 1.69 15.60 -3.65
C LYS A 65 3.03 16.32 -3.89
N ALA A 66 3.75 16.65 -2.82
CA ALA A 66 5.06 17.31 -2.90
C ALA A 66 6.08 16.40 -3.60
N TRP A 67 6.23 15.14 -3.17
CA TRP A 67 7.17 14.19 -3.77
C TRP A 67 6.90 13.95 -5.26
N VAL A 68 5.62 13.82 -5.63
CA VAL A 68 5.20 13.62 -7.02
C VAL A 68 5.54 14.83 -7.88
N THR A 69 5.30 16.03 -7.36
CA THR A 69 5.64 17.28 -8.05
C THR A 69 7.16 17.44 -8.19
N GLU A 70 7.91 17.08 -7.15
CA GLU A 70 9.37 17.17 -7.11
C GLU A 70 10.05 16.30 -8.18
N ILE A 71 9.48 15.13 -8.47
CA ILE A 71 9.95 14.26 -9.57
C ILE A 71 9.36 14.62 -10.95
N GLY A 72 8.66 15.77 -11.06
CA GLY A 72 8.13 16.28 -12.32
C GLY A 72 6.84 15.62 -12.81
N LEU A 73 6.11 14.89 -11.95
CA LEU A 73 4.85 14.26 -12.30
C LEU A 73 3.64 15.13 -11.91
N ASP A 74 2.52 14.95 -12.63
CA ASP A 74 1.27 15.64 -12.34
C ASP A 74 0.59 15.06 -11.08
N ALA A 75 0.62 15.82 -10.00
CA ALA A 75 0.05 15.41 -8.73
C ALA A 75 -1.49 15.41 -8.68
N SER A 76 -2.18 15.88 -9.73
CA SER A 76 -3.62 15.64 -9.91
C SER A 76 -3.92 14.19 -10.32
N ILE A 77 -2.97 13.56 -11.02
CA ILE A 77 -3.06 12.18 -11.51
C ILE A 77 -2.45 11.23 -10.47
N TYR A 78 -1.24 11.50 -10.01
CA TYR A 78 -0.48 10.57 -9.16
C TYR A 78 -0.71 10.81 -7.67
N GLY A 79 -1.94 10.61 -7.21
CA GLY A 79 -2.32 10.72 -5.80
C GLY A 79 -2.16 9.41 -5.00
N THR A 80 -2.40 9.49 -3.69
CA THR A 80 -2.36 8.35 -2.75
C THR A 80 -3.28 7.19 -3.16
N HIS A 81 -4.44 7.50 -3.76
CA HIS A 81 -5.37 6.50 -4.28
C HIS A 81 -4.80 5.72 -5.47
N ILE A 82 -4.18 6.43 -6.42
CA ILE A 82 -3.56 5.81 -7.60
C ILE A 82 -2.36 4.97 -7.19
N MET A 83 -1.52 5.43 -6.26
CA MET A 83 -0.42 4.62 -5.72
C MET A 83 -0.91 3.28 -5.15
N ARG A 84 -1.98 3.31 -4.33
CA ARG A 84 -2.57 2.08 -3.76
C ARG A 84 -3.10 1.15 -4.86
N ARG A 85 -3.79 1.71 -5.86
CA ARG A 85 -4.34 0.96 -7.00
C ARG A 85 -3.23 0.33 -7.84
N THR A 86 -2.19 1.09 -8.19
CA THR A 86 -1.05 0.61 -8.99
C THR A 86 -0.32 -0.53 -8.30
N LYS A 87 -0.05 -0.44 -6.99
CA LYS A 87 0.59 -1.56 -6.26
C LYS A 87 -0.26 -2.84 -6.35
N ALA A 88 -1.57 -2.74 -6.16
CA ALA A 88 -2.48 -3.88 -6.29
C ALA A 88 -2.51 -4.46 -7.70
N SER A 89 -2.57 -3.62 -8.74
CA SER A 89 -2.53 -4.05 -10.14
C SER A 89 -1.20 -4.74 -10.50
N LEU A 90 -0.07 -4.25 -9.99
CA LEU A 90 1.24 -4.90 -10.19
C LEU A 90 1.33 -6.27 -9.52
N ILE A 91 0.80 -6.42 -8.30
CA ILE A 91 0.74 -7.71 -7.60
C ILE A 91 -0.14 -8.68 -8.38
N TYR A 92 -1.30 -8.24 -8.87
CA TYR A 92 -2.15 -9.08 -9.72
C TYR A 92 -1.42 -9.49 -11.00
N ARG A 93 -0.78 -8.57 -11.71
CA ARG A 93 -0.07 -8.88 -12.96
C ARG A 93 1.01 -9.94 -12.75
N ARG A 94 1.73 -9.90 -11.63
CA ARG A 94 2.82 -10.83 -11.31
C ARG A 94 2.35 -12.19 -10.81
N THR A 95 1.30 -12.21 -9.99
CA THR A 95 0.84 -13.45 -9.32
C THR A 95 -0.35 -14.11 -10.03
N LYS A 96 -1.06 -13.35 -10.86
CA LYS A 96 -2.38 -13.65 -11.42
C LYS A 96 -3.40 -14.13 -10.37
N ASN A 97 -3.19 -13.77 -9.09
CA ASN A 97 -3.98 -14.24 -7.95
C ASN A 97 -4.83 -13.11 -7.35
N LEU A 98 -6.11 -13.09 -7.73
CA LEU A 98 -7.09 -12.13 -7.20
C LEU A 98 -7.33 -12.25 -5.69
N ARG A 99 -7.22 -13.47 -5.14
CA ARG A 99 -7.42 -13.72 -3.72
C ARG A 99 -6.30 -13.12 -2.87
N THR A 100 -5.07 -13.15 -3.35
CA THR A 100 -3.94 -12.47 -2.69
C THR A 100 -4.17 -10.96 -2.63
N VAL A 101 -4.56 -10.35 -3.75
CA VAL A 101 -4.86 -8.91 -3.80
C VAL A 101 -6.06 -8.54 -2.92
N GLN A 102 -7.07 -9.41 -2.84
CA GLN A 102 -8.22 -9.26 -1.95
C GLN A 102 -7.80 -9.10 -0.50
N LEU A 103 -6.97 -10.04 -0.03
CA LEU A 103 -6.53 -10.11 1.35
C LEU A 103 -5.68 -8.89 1.69
N LEU A 104 -4.75 -8.50 0.80
CA LEU A 104 -3.88 -7.34 0.99
C LEU A 104 -4.62 -6.00 1.01
N LEU A 105 -5.66 -5.83 0.19
CA LEU A 105 -6.48 -4.61 0.19
C LEU A 105 -7.56 -4.62 1.27
N GLY A 106 -7.84 -5.80 1.81
CA GLY A 106 -8.84 -6.02 2.83
C GLY A 106 -10.28 -5.96 2.35
N TYR A 107 -10.56 -6.24 1.07
CA TYR A 107 -11.92 -6.25 0.52
C TYR A 107 -12.68 -7.53 0.86
N THR A 108 -13.97 -7.38 1.21
CA THR A 108 -14.84 -8.52 1.52
C THR A 108 -15.38 -9.20 0.27
N LYS A 109 -15.57 -8.45 -0.81
CA LYS A 109 -16.14 -8.91 -2.09
C LYS A 109 -15.10 -8.92 -3.20
N LEU A 110 -15.11 -9.95 -4.02
CA LEU A 110 -14.14 -10.13 -5.09
C LEU A 110 -14.45 -9.22 -6.29
N GLU A 111 -15.74 -8.95 -6.53
CA GLU A 111 -16.23 -8.01 -7.55
C GLU A 111 -15.69 -6.60 -7.33
N SER A 112 -15.55 -6.19 -6.06
CA SER A 112 -14.97 -4.90 -5.70
C SER A 112 -13.51 -4.79 -6.14
N ILE A 113 -12.76 -5.89 -6.15
CA ILE A 113 -11.35 -5.91 -6.59
C ILE A 113 -11.30 -5.81 -8.10
N VAL A 114 -12.07 -6.63 -8.82
CA VAL A 114 -12.12 -6.63 -10.30
C VAL A 114 -12.34 -5.21 -10.81
N ARG A 115 -13.35 -4.52 -10.25
CA ARG A 115 -13.62 -3.10 -10.56
C ARG A 115 -12.48 -2.18 -10.12
N TYR A 116 -11.90 -2.41 -8.94
CA TYR A 116 -10.86 -1.57 -8.38
C TYR A 116 -9.54 -1.63 -9.15
N ILE A 117 -9.05 -2.80 -9.54
CA ILE A 117 -7.81 -2.93 -10.32
C ILE A 117 -8.04 -2.79 -11.83
N GLY A 118 -9.29 -2.71 -12.28
CA GLY A 118 -9.64 -2.51 -13.69
C GLY A 118 -9.32 -3.72 -14.54
N ILE A 119 -9.64 -4.93 -14.06
CA ILE A 119 -9.63 -6.12 -14.92
C ILE A 119 -10.84 -5.99 -15.84
N GLU A 120 -10.61 -5.48 -17.05
CA GLU A 120 -11.49 -5.63 -18.19
C GLU A 120 -11.10 -6.88 -19.00
N ILE A 121 -11.93 -7.21 -19.99
CA ILE A 121 -11.96 -8.44 -20.80
C ILE A 121 -10.59 -8.84 -21.40
N ASP A 122 -9.64 -7.92 -21.52
CA ASP A 122 -8.28 -8.16 -22.02
C ASP A 122 -7.53 -9.29 -21.29
N ASN A 123 -7.79 -9.55 -20.00
CA ASN A 123 -7.19 -10.71 -19.32
C ASN A 123 -7.80 -12.06 -19.72
N ALA A 124 -9.01 -12.09 -20.28
CA ALA A 124 -9.63 -13.34 -20.73
C ALA A 124 -9.00 -13.84 -22.04
N LEU A 125 -8.58 -12.92 -22.92
CA LEU A 125 -7.85 -13.23 -24.14
C LEU A 125 -6.44 -13.77 -23.85
N ASP A 126 -5.68 -13.11 -22.96
CA ASP A 126 -4.35 -13.58 -22.53
C ASP A 126 -4.41 -15.00 -21.91
N VAL A 127 -5.46 -15.30 -21.14
CA VAL A 127 -5.65 -16.63 -20.52
C VAL A 127 -6.11 -17.64 -21.56
N ALA A 128 -6.95 -17.26 -22.53
CA ALA A 128 -7.38 -18.14 -23.60
C ALA A 128 -6.22 -18.53 -24.53
N GLU A 129 -5.32 -17.61 -24.88
CA GLU A 129 -4.12 -17.90 -25.68
C GLU A 129 -3.14 -18.86 -24.97
N GLN A 130 -3.06 -18.79 -23.64
CA GLN A 130 -2.20 -19.69 -22.85
C GLN A 130 -2.85 -21.05 -22.54
N THR A 131 -4.12 -21.24 -22.92
CA THR A 131 -4.88 -22.48 -22.68
C THR A 131 -5.23 -23.16 -24.01
N GLU A 132 -4.29 -23.19 -24.96
CA GLU A 132 -4.35 -24.15 -26.06
C GLU A 132 -4.00 -25.55 -25.53
N VAL A 133 -4.91 -26.52 -25.75
CA VAL A 133 -4.71 -27.96 -25.51
C VAL A 133 -4.34 -28.61 -26.83
#